data_AF-A0A954Y943-F1
#
_entry.id   AF-A0A954Y943-F1
#
_cell.length_a   1.000
_cell.length_b   1.000
_cell.length_c   1.000
_cell.angle_alpha   90.00
_cell.angle_beta   90.00
_cell.angle_gamma   90.00
#
_symmetry.space_group_name_H-M   'P 1'
#
loop_
_entity.id
_entity.type
_entity.pdbx_description
1 polymer ?
#
loop_
_entity_poly.entity_id
_entity_poly.type
_entity_poly.pdbx_seq_one_letter_code
_entity_poly.pdbx_strand_id
1 'polypeptide(L)'
;VVGGFFLIARMGWAPRRGALVVIMLAILAYALLTGARPPVVRAAVLAELMCLALWQGRQVLAMNSLAAAAIVVLTINPCELFRTGAQLSFLAAATLISFGRWQLSVRSRLDPMTRLLRSVEPAPVKLIRSAAASSWTIFLATVFVWIVAAPIMSYRLNLLSPVAMPISVAVFPLVSASVLSGLVLLALELVFPPLAPLAAAFCGASTGLLDSIIDHSTEGCLFVPGPQLWWVLSAYALMFIGLCWGVRRWLARVLTYAGLTLVIAGFGPPLAAELVSRREPAPLRCTFIAVGHGVSVLIQTPQGGAFLYDAGSLGSPWLATDRISSVLWQRGVRRLDGVFLSHADVDHFNGLPGLIERFAVAGVYTSHQTFPRTLLDEEHTAPAELARLLQAQDIPVHRLALGDRVDLGGATAEVLFPTLAGVIDSDNANSLVIGIESAGKRVLLPGDLEGRGLEDLLLQEPYPATVLLAPHHGSPRYDPPGFARWSTPKHVVVSSALGVSSSTANLSYQAAGAQVYSTAKSGAITFTFSEPDARVETFCP
;
A
#
# COMPACT_ATOMS: atom_id res chain seq x y z
N VAL A 1 15.33 -17.74 16.75
CA VAL A 1 16.49 -17.12 17.46
C VAL A 1 16.48 -17.44 18.95
N VAL A 2 15.56 -16.89 19.77
CA VAL A 2 15.53 -17.12 21.25
C VAL A 2 15.48 -18.61 21.64
N GLY A 3 14.67 -19.42 20.95
CA GLY A 3 14.61 -20.87 21.21
C GLY A 3 15.91 -21.63 20.89
N GLY A 4 16.69 -21.16 19.90
CA GLY A 4 17.99 -21.73 19.56
C GLY A 4 19.05 -21.39 20.60
N PHE A 5 19.09 -20.13 21.04
CA PHE A 5 19.94 -19.69 22.15
C PHE A 5 19.61 -20.41 23.47
N PHE A 6 18.32 -20.65 23.74
CA PHE A 6 17.88 -21.40 24.92
C PHE A 6 18.28 -22.89 24.85
N LEU A 7 18.33 -23.48 23.65
CA LEU A 7 18.80 -24.84 23.44
C LEU A 7 20.31 -24.96 23.71
N ILE A 8 21.09 -23.99 23.22
CA ILE A 8 22.54 -23.89 23.43
C ILE A 8 22.86 -23.69 24.91
N ALA A 9 22.13 -22.81 25.59
CA ALA A 9 22.22 -22.61 27.04
C ALA A 9 21.91 -23.88 27.86
N ARG A 10 21.05 -24.77 27.34
CA ARG A 10 20.67 -26.02 28.00
C ARG A 10 21.70 -27.14 27.82
N MET A 11 22.66 -26.99 26.91
CA MET A 11 23.76 -27.96 26.70
C MET A 11 24.83 -27.94 27.83
N GLY A 12 24.59 -27.22 28.92
CA GLY A 12 25.21 -27.51 30.22
C GLY A 12 26.50 -26.76 30.56
N TRP A 13 26.89 -25.74 29.78
CA TRP A 13 28.18 -25.07 29.97
C TRP A 13 28.14 -23.85 30.91
N ALA A 14 26.96 -23.41 31.37
CA ALA A 14 26.84 -22.26 32.28
C ALA A 14 25.69 -22.42 33.29
N PRO A 15 25.80 -21.84 34.51
CA PRO A 15 24.68 -21.75 35.44
C PRO A 15 23.51 -21.01 34.77
N ARG A 16 22.27 -21.46 34.99
CA ARG A 16 21.06 -20.96 34.32
C ARG A 16 20.95 -19.43 34.27
N ARG A 17 21.40 -18.73 35.33
CA ARG A 17 21.42 -17.27 35.40
C ARG A 17 22.46 -16.63 34.47
N GLY A 18 23.66 -17.21 34.38
CA GLY A 18 24.70 -16.73 33.47
C GLY A 18 24.30 -16.92 32.01
N ALA A 19 23.67 -18.04 31.69
CA ALA A 19 23.14 -18.27 30.35
C ALA A 19 22.09 -17.22 29.95
N LEU A 20 21.17 -16.82 30.85
CA LEU A 20 20.19 -15.78 30.57
C LEU A 20 20.84 -14.42 30.27
N VAL A 21 21.90 -14.06 31.00
CA VAL A 21 22.65 -12.81 30.74
C VAL A 21 23.31 -12.84 29.36
N VAL A 22 23.92 -13.96 28.99
CA VAL A 22 24.50 -14.13 27.64
C VAL A 22 23.43 -14.00 26.56
N ILE A 23 22.25 -14.58 26.77
CA ILE A 23 21.13 -14.47 25.83
C ILE A 23 20.66 -13.02 25.69
N MET A 24 20.51 -12.29 26.80
CA MET A 24 20.14 -10.87 26.78
C MET A 24 21.16 -10.03 26.00
N LEU A 25 22.45 -10.19 26.31
CA LEU A 25 23.51 -9.49 25.59
C LEU A 25 23.53 -9.83 24.09
N ALA A 26 23.30 -11.09 23.72
CA ALA A 26 23.22 -11.53 22.34
C ALA A 26 22.02 -10.94 21.59
N ILE A 27 20.85 -10.85 22.26
CA ILE A 27 19.64 -10.25 21.68
C ILE A 27 19.85 -8.76 21.44
N LEU A 28 20.44 -8.05 22.41
CA LEU A 28 20.76 -6.62 22.28
C LEU A 28 21.77 -6.38 21.14
N ALA A 29 22.84 -7.17 21.09
CA ALA A 29 23.83 -7.09 20.01
C ALA A 29 23.20 -7.34 18.64
N TYR A 30 22.33 -8.35 18.52
CA TYR A 30 21.59 -8.63 17.29
C TYR A 30 20.66 -7.47 16.88
N ALA A 31 19.96 -6.86 17.84
CA ALA A 31 19.09 -5.73 17.58
C ALA A 31 19.86 -4.51 17.05
N LEU A 32 21.05 -4.25 17.60
CA LEU A 32 21.93 -3.18 17.12
C LEU A 32 22.51 -3.49 15.74
N LEU A 33 22.98 -4.73 15.52
CA LEU A 33 23.56 -5.17 14.26
C LEU A 33 22.59 -5.07 13.08
N THR A 34 21.30 -5.32 13.33
CA THR A 34 20.23 -5.23 12.32
C THR A 34 19.68 -3.81 12.12
N GLY A 35 20.36 -2.80 12.67
CA GLY A 35 20.02 -1.38 12.51
C GLY A 35 18.84 -0.93 13.37
N ALA A 36 18.54 -1.66 14.46
CA ALA A 36 17.48 -1.32 15.43
C ALA A 36 16.13 -0.99 14.78
N ARG A 37 15.76 -1.70 13.69
CA ARG A 37 14.48 -1.51 13.03
C ARG A 37 13.33 -1.75 14.02
N PRO A 38 12.21 -1.00 13.96
CA PRO A 38 11.17 -1.06 14.98
C PRO A 38 10.65 -2.48 15.33
N PRO A 39 10.41 -3.39 14.37
CA PRO A 39 10.00 -4.77 14.70
C PRO A 39 11.03 -5.55 15.53
N VAL A 40 12.32 -5.32 15.28
CA VAL A 40 13.42 -5.98 15.99
C VAL A 40 13.51 -5.46 17.42
N VAL A 41 13.42 -4.14 17.60
CA VAL A 41 13.43 -3.53 18.93
C VAL A 41 12.28 -4.05 19.78
N ARG A 42 11.06 -4.15 19.23
CA ARG A 42 9.90 -4.71 19.96
C ARG A 42 10.12 -6.15 20.38
N ALA A 43 10.64 -6.99 19.47
CA ALA A 43 10.94 -8.39 19.77
C ALA A 43 12.05 -8.53 20.82
N ALA A 44 13.08 -7.68 20.74
CA ALA A 44 14.17 -7.61 21.71
C ALA A 44 13.64 -7.24 23.10
N VAL A 45 12.88 -6.15 23.23
CA VAL A 45 12.26 -5.71 24.50
C VAL A 45 11.43 -6.83 25.13
N LEU A 46 10.60 -7.53 24.34
CA LEU A 46 9.81 -8.64 24.85
C LEU A 46 10.70 -9.78 25.37
N ALA A 47 11.74 -10.15 24.63
CA ALA A 47 12.64 -11.23 25.01
C ALA A 47 13.51 -10.88 26.22
N GLU A 48 13.97 -9.62 26.34
CA GLU A 48 14.66 -9.08 27.50
C GLU A 48 13.81 -9.18 28.76
N LEU A 49 12.55 -8.72 28.69
CA LEU A 49 11.61 -8.79 29.82
C LEU A 49 11.34 -10.24 30.26
N MET A 50 11.21 -11.16 29.30
CA MET A 50 11.07 -12.59 29.61
C MET A 50 12.34 -13.14 30.29
N CYS A 51 13.53 -12.81 29.80
CA CYS A 51 14.80 -13.27 30.39
C CYS A 51 15.00 -12.71 31.80
N LEU A 52 14.67 -11.43 32.03
CA LEU A 52 14.71 -10.78 33.35
C LEU A 52 13.76 -11.46 34.34
N ALA A 53 12.54 -11.76 33.93
CA ALA A 53 11.57 -12.45 34.77
C ALA A 53 12.06 -13.86 35.15
N LEU A 54 12.63 -14.61 34.21
CA LEU A 54 13.25 -15.91 34.47
C LEU A 54 14.47 -15.80 35.40
N TRP A 55 15.31 -14.78 35.22
CA TRP A 55 16.49 -14.53 36.05
C TRP A 55 16.13 -14.26 37.51
N GLN A 56 15.04 -13.50 37.73
CA GLN A 56 14.46 -13.23 39.04
C GLN A 56 13.67 -14.43 39.63
N GLY A 57 13.53 -15.53 38.89
CA GLY A 57 12.76 -16.71 39.33
C GLY A 57 11.25 -16.46 39.38
N ARG A 58 10.75 -15.42 38.69
CA ARG A 58 9.32 -15.10 38.65
C ARG A 58 8.63 -15.91 37.56
N GLN A 59 7.34 -16.19 37.76
CA GLN A 59 6.52 -16.82 36.73
C GLN A 59 6.28 -15.82 35.59
N VAL A 60 6.64 -16.21 34.37
CA VAL A 60 6.46 -15.37 33.18
C VAL A 60 5.02 -15.45 32.72
N LEU A 61 4.25 -14.39 32.96
CA LEU A 61 2.95 -14.18 32.33
C LEU A 61 3.20 -13.50 30.98
N ALA A 62 3.13 -14.27 29.89
CA ALA A 62 3.46 -13.81 28.55
C ALA A 62 2.65 -12.57 28.10
N MET A 63 1.36 -12.50 28.47
CA MET A 63 0.52 -11.33 28.19
C MET A 63 0.96 -10.07 28.95
N ASN A 64 1.39 -10.21 30.21
CA ASN A 64 1.91 -9.09 30.98
C ASN A 64 3.26 -8.62 30.42
N SER A 65 4.07 -9.56 29.92
CA SER A 65 5.34 -9.24 29.26
C SER A 65 5.09 -8.46 27.96
N LEU A 66 4.06 -8.84 27.20
CA LEU A 66 3.64 -8.11 26.00
C LEU A 66 3.11 -6.70 26.32
N ALA A 67 2.31 -6.56 27.38
CA ALA A 67 1.83 -5.25 27.85
C ALA A 67 2.96 -4.35 28.34
N ALA A 68 3.92 -4.90 29.10
CA ALA A 68 5.11 -4.16 29.53
C ALA A 68 5.97 -3.74 28.34
N ALA A 69 6.16 -4.61 27.34
CA ALA A 69 6.85 -4.27 26.10
C ALA A 69 6.14 -3.13 25.34
N ALA A 70 4.80 -3.14 25.29
CA ALA A 70 4.02 -2.06 24.69
C ALA A 70 4.22 -0.72 25.42
N ILE A 71 4.22 -0.72 26.76
CA ILE A 71 4.50 0.49 27.56
C ILE A 71 5.88 1.04 27.23
N VAL A 72 6.92 0.20 27.25
CA VAL A 72 8.30 0.64 26.94
C VAL A 72 8.39 1.24 25.54
N VAL A 73 7.81 0.57 24.53
CA VAL A 73 7.84 1.04 23.13
C VAL A 73 7.10 2.38 22.99
N LEU A 74 5.94 2.53 23.63
CA LEU A 74 5.16 3.77 23.59
C LEU A 74 5.81 4.92 24.37
N THR A 75 6.56 4.62 25.44
CA THR A 75 7.34 5.64 26.16
C THR A 75 8.51 6.16 25.33
N ILE A 76 9.11 5.32 24.47
CA ILE A 76 10.18 5.73 23.56
C ILE A 76 9.60 6.55 22.40
N ASN A 77 8.50 6.08 21.80
CA ASN A 77 7.86 6.77 20.70
C ASN A 77 6.33 6.58 20.73
N PRO A 78 5.56 7.59 21.17
CA PRO A 78 4.10 7.48 21.26
C PRO A 78 3.44 7.37 19.88
N CYS A 79 4.11 7.82 18.81
CA CYS A 79 3.60 7.71 17.44
C CYS A 79 3.54 6.25 16.95
N GLU A 80 4.25 5.30 17.59
CA GLU A 80 4.15 3.88 17.25
C GLU A 80 2.72 3.34 17.42
N LEU A 81 1.88 3.96 18.27
CA LEU A 81 0.47 3.59 18.42
C LEU A 81 -0.31 3.66 17.08
N PHE A 82 0.05 4.60 16.21
CA PHE A 82 -0.63 4.84 14.94
C PHE A 82 0.05 4.14 13.75
N ARG A 83 1.22 3.53 13.96
CA ARG A 83 1.96 2.85 12.91
C ARG A 83 1.40 1.44 12.70
N THR A 84 0.98 1.15 11.47
CA THR A 84 0.46 -0.17 11.06
C THR A 84 1.41 -1.30 11.44
N GLY A 85 2.72 -1.13 11.26
CA GLY A 85 3.71 -2.15 11.60
C GLY A 85 3.77 -2.48 13.10
N ALA A 86 3.55 -1.50 13.98
CA ALA A 86 3.49 -1.75 15.43
C ALA A 86 2.20 -2.49 15.80
N GLN A 87 1.06 -2.01 15.28
CA GLN A 87 -0.26 -2.61 15.50
C GLN A 87 -0.27 -4.09 15.11
N LEU A 88 0.18 -4.42 13.90
CA LEU A 88 0.25 -5.81 13.42
C LEU A 88 1.20 -6.67 14.25
N SER A 89 2.37 -6.13 14.64
CA SER A 89 3.38 -6.87 15.40
C SER A 89 2.88 -7.26 16.79
N PHE A 90 2.24 -6.33 17.51
CA PHE A 90 1.64 -6.62 18.82
C PHE A 90 0.42 -7.54 18.71
N LEU A 91 -0.44 -7.35 17.69
CA LEU A 91 -1.57 -8.23 17.43
C LEU A 91 -1.13 -9.66 17.08
N ALA A 92 -0.11 -9.82 16.23
CA ALA A 92 0.45 -11.12 15.89
C ALA A 92 1.05 -11.80 17.13
N ALA A 93 1.83 -11.08 17.94
CA ALA A 93 2.40 -11.62 19.18
C ALA A 93 1.31 -12.04 20.18
N ALA A 94 0.29 -11.21 20.39
CA ALA A 94 -0.86 -11.53 21.25
C ALA A 94 -1.60 -12.77 20.76
N THR A 95 -1.81 -12.87 19.45
CA THR A 95 -2.46 -14.01 18.80
C THR A 95 -1.66 -15.29 18.99
N LEU A 96 -0.35 -15.27 18.74
CA LEU A 96 0.52 -16.43 18.89
C LEU A 96 0.60 -16.92 20.34
N ILE A 97 0.71 -16.00 21.31
CA ILE A 97 0.71 -16.35 22.74
C ILE A 97 -0.63 -16.99 23.14
N SER A 98 -1.76 -16.42 22.68
CA SER A 98 -3.10 -16.94 22.97
C SER A 98 -3.34 -18.30 22.32
N PHE A 99 -2.91 -18.46 21.06
CA PHE A 99 -2.94 -19.71 20.32
C PHE A 99 -2.11 -20.80 21.00
N GLY A 100 -0.90 -20.48 21.47
CA GLY A 100 -0.06 -21.42 22.22
C GLY A 100 -0.72 -21.92 23.51
N ARG A 101 -1.38 -21.03 24.27
CA ARG A 101 -2.15 -21.41 25.47
C ARG A 101 -3.32 -22.32 25.13
N TRP A 102 -4.05 -22.01 24.05
CA TRP A 102 -5.14 -22.86 23.57
C TRP A 102 -4.63 -24.26 23.16
N GLN A 103 -3.54 -24.32 22.39
CA GLN A 103 -2.98 -25.58 21.92
C GLN A 103 -2.56 -26.50 23.07
N LEU A 104 -1.95 -25.94 24.12
CA LEU A 104 -1.60 -26.68 25.34
C LEU A 104 -2.86 -27.25 26.03
N SER A 105 -3.94 -26.47 26.11
CA SER A 105 -5.22 -26.92 26.69
C SER A 105 -5.87 -28.05 25.89
N VAL A 106 -5.77 -28.02 24.55
CA VAL A 106 -6.28 -29.10 23.69
C VAL A 106 -5.42 -30.35 23.82
N ARG A 107 -4.10 -30.22 23.79
CA ARG A 107 -3.17 -31.35 23.95
C ARG A 107 -3.30 -32.02 25.32
N SER A 108 -3.63 -31.27 26.38
CA SER A 108 -3.89 -31.83 27.71
C SER A 108 -5.15 -32.70 27.78
N ARG A 109 -6.08 -32.59 26.81
CA ARG A 109 -7.31 -33.39 26.72
C ARG A 109 -7.17 -34.68 25.90
N LEU A 110 -6.00 -34.95 25.33
CA LEU A 110 -5.75 -36.20 24.61
C LEU A 110 -5.82 -37.38 25.59
N ASP A 111 -6.59 -38.40 25.20
CA ASP A 111 -6.83 -39.62 25.96
C ASP A 111 -5.50 -40.34 26.30
N PRO A 112 -5.27 -40.74 27.57
CA PRO A 112 -4.06 -41.46 27.98
C PRO A 112 -3.74 -42.69 27.12
N MET A 113 -4.76 -43.41 26.64
CA MET A 113 -4.60 -44.58 25.77
C MET A 113 -3.89 -44.23 24.46
N THR A 114 -4.24 -43.09 23.86
CA THR A 114 -3.60 -42.61 22.63
C THR A 114 -2.14 -42.26 22.87
N ARG A 115 -1.76 -41.74 24.04
CA ARG A 115 -0.35 -41.44 24.34
C ARG A 115 0.51 -42.70 24.44
N LEU A 116 -0.05 -43.78 24.98
CA LEU A 116 0.64 -45.07 25.11
C LEU A 116 0.86 -45.74 23.75
N LEU A 117 -0.16 -45.81 22.89
CA LEU A 117 -0.04 -46.33 21.52
C LEU A 117 1.05 -45.59 20.72
N ARG A 118 1.14 -44.26 20.91
CA ARG A 118 2.16 -43.41 20.25
C ARG A 118 3.59 -43.67 20.74
N SER A 119 3.76 -44.20 21.93
CA SER A 119 5.09 -44.49 22.49
C SER A 119 5.73 -45.74 21.87
N VAL A 120 4.92 -46.65 21.33
CA VAL A 120 5.37 -47.93 20.75
C VAL A 120 5.69 -47.82 19.24
N GLU A 121 5.29 -46.72 18.59
CA GLU A 121 5.49 -46.55 17.15
C GLU A 121 6.98 -46.53 16.72
N PRO A 122 7.30 -47.00 15.49
CA PRO A 122 8.64 -46.88 14.92
C PRO A 122 9.12 -45.42 14.82
N ALA A 123 10.43 -45.21 14.98
CA ALA A 123 11.06 -43.90 14.83
C ALA A 123 10.68 -43.12 13.54
N PRO A 124 10.65 -43.72 12.33
CA PRO A 124 10.28 -42.98 11.12
C PRO A 124 8.82 -42.51 11.15
N VAL A 125 7.90 -43.32 11.67
CA VAL A 125 6.48 -42.97 11.80
C VAL A 125 6.31 -41.82 12.80
N LYS A 126 7.03 -41.88 13.94
CA LYS A 126 7.05 -40.79 14.92
C LYS A 126 7.56 -39.48 14.31
N LEU A 127 8.61 -39.55 13.49
CA LEU A 127 9.19 -38.36 12.84
C LEU A 127 8.21 -37.74 11.85
N ILE A 128 7.65 -38.53 10.92
CA ILE A 128 6.69 -38.06 9.91
C ILE A 128 5.47 -37.43 10.59
N ARG A 129 4.91 -38.09 11.61
CA ARG A 129 3.77 -37.52 12.34
C ARG A 129 4.15 -36.24 13.10
N SER A 130 5.31 -36.20 13.74
CA SER A 130 5.78 -35.00 14.44
C SER A 130 5.94 -33.83 13.47
N ALA A 131 6.49 -34.10 12.29
CA ALA A 131 6.59 -33.12 11.22
C ALA A 131 5.19 -32.65 10.77
N ALA A 132 4.28 -33.58 10.44
CA ALA A 132 2.91 -33.25 10.04
C ALA A 132 2.15 -32.45 11.10
N ALA A 133 2.26 -32.83 12.38
CA ALA A 133 1.64 -32.11 13.49
C ALA A 133 2.25 -30.71 13.69
N SER A 134 3.55 -30.56 13.44
CA SER A 134 4.24 -29.27 13.51
C SER A 134 3.81 -28.37 12.35
N SER A 135 3.79 -28.88 11.13
CA SER A 135 3.29 -28.15 9.95
C SER A 135 1.83 -27.72 10.13
N TRP A 136 0.97 -28.59 10.65
CA TRP A 136 -0.42 -28.25 10.96
C TRP A 136 -0.52 -27.16 12.04
N THR A 137 0.36 -27.20 13.05
CA THR A 137 0.43 -26.17 14.08
C THR A 137 0.84 -24.82 13.51
N ILE A 138 1.86 -24.80 12.64
CA ILE A 138 2.33 -23.58 11.97
C ILE A 138 1.23 -23.01 11.07
N PHE A 139 0.61 -23.86 10.25
CA PHE A 139 -0.51 -23.46 9.40
C PHE A 139 -1.65 -22.82 10.20
N LEU A 140 -2.11 -23.48 11.27
CA LEU A 140 -3.15 -22.91 12.13
C LEU A 140 -2.69 -21.59 12.77
N ALA A 141 -1.47 -21.52 13.29
CA ALA A 141 -0.95 -20.27 13.86
C ALA A 141 -0.99 -19.13 12.82
N THR A 142 -0.59 -19.38 11.57
CA THR A 142 -0.66 -18.40 10.49
C THR A 142 -2.11 -18.00 10.20
N VAL A 143 -3.04 -18.96 10.10
CA VAL A 143 -4.47 -18.67 9.87
C VAL A 143 -5.02 -17.73 10.95
N PHE A 144 -4.73 -18.01 12.23
CA PHE A 144 -5.16 -17.14 13.33
C PHE A 144 -4.55 -15.73 13.23
N VAL A 145 -3.25 -15.63 12.93
CA VAL A 145 -2.59 -14.33 12.73
C VAL A 145 -3.19 -13.60 11.54
N TRP A 146 -3.47 -14.30 10.44
CA TRP A 146 -4.07 -13.73 9.24
C TRP A 146 -5.47 -13.18 9.51
N ILE A 147 -6.33 -13.92 10.21
CA ILE A 147 -7.68 -13.46 10.59
C ILE A 147 -7.61 -12.18 11.41
N VAL A 148 -6.70 -12.11 12.38
CA VAL A 148 -6.53 -10.94 13.25
C VAL A 148 -5.89 -9.76 12.50
N ALA A 149 -5.00 -10.01 11.54
CA ALA A 149 -4.35 -8.98 10.74
C ALA A 149 -5.26 -8.44 9.61
N ALA A 150 -6.15 -9.27 9.05
CA ALA A 150 -6.93 -8.97 7.86
C ALA A 150 -7.72 -7.63 7.94
N PRO A 151 -8.40 -7.28 9.04
CA PRO A 151 -9.10 -5.99 9.14
C PRO A 151 -8.21 -4.75 9.01
N ILE A 152 -7.04 -4.75 9.63
CA ILE A 152 -6.08 -3.63 9.50
C ILE A 152 -5.43 -3.65 8.12
N MET A 153 -5.14 -4.83 7.57
CA MET A 153 -4.54 -4.96 6.24
C MET A 153 -5.47 -4.46 5.14
N SER A 154 -6.74 -4.83 5.17
CA SER A 154 -7.72 -4.31 4.22
C SER A 154 -7.93 -2.80 4.39
N TYR A 155 -7.97 -2.28 5.63
CA TYR A 155 -8.19 -0.85 5.88
C TYR A 155 -7.00 0.03 5.48
N ARG A 156 -5.77 -0.39 5.80
CA ARG A 156 -4.55 0.43 5.61
C ARG A 156 -3.83 0.17 4.30
N LEU A 157 -3.86 -1.07 3.82
CA LEU A 157 -3.10 -1.49 2.63
C LEU A 157 -3.98 -1.89 1.46
N ASN A 158 -5.32 -1.92 1.63
CA ASN A 158 -6.24 -2.35 0.58
C ASN A 158 -5.91 -3.73 -0.01
N LEU A 159 -5.24 -4.57 0.78
CA LEU A 159 -4.65 -5.81 0.32
C LEU A 159 -5.02 -6.92 1.31
N LEU A 160 -5.58 -7.99 0.77
CA LEU A 160 -5.72 -9.26 1.46
C LEU A 160 -4.94 -10.30 0.67
N SER A 161 -3.99 -10.97 1.31
CA SER A 161 -3.26 -12.10 0.70
C SER A 161 -3.65 -13.39 1.42
N PRO A 162 -4.77 -14.06 1.03
CA PRO A 162 -5.10 -15.38 1.57
C PRO A 162 -4.02 -16.42 1.26
N VAL A 163 -3.31 -16.26 0.14
CA VAL A 163 -2.23 -17.14 -0.30
C VAL A 163 -1.04 -17.14 0.67
N ALA A 164 -0.87 -16.11 1.50
CA ALA A 164 0.09 -16.12 2.59
C ALA A 164 -0.16 -17.25 3.61
N MET A 165 -1.41 -17.72 3.79
CA MET A 165 -1.74 -18.80 4.73
C MET A 165 -1.05 -20.13 4.39
N PRO A 166 -1.26 -20.73 3.19
CA PRO A 166 -0.58 -21.98 2.81
C PRO A 166 0.93 -21.77 2.61
N ILE A 167 1.35 -20.64 2.04
CA ILE A 167 2.76 -20.38 1.73
C ILE A 167 3.62 -20.23 2.98
N SER A 168 3.07 -19.69 4.07
CA SER A 168 3.79 -19.52 5.34
C SER A 168 4.42 -20.82 5.88
N VAL A 169 3.82 -21.97 5.59
CA VAL A 169 4.30 -23.29 6.03
C VAL A 169 5.61 -23.64 5.33
N ALA A 170 5.76 -23.28 4.06
CA ALA A 170 6.99 -23.47 3.28
C ALA A 170 8.01 -22.36 3.56
N VAL A 171 7.56 -21.11 3.70
CA VAL A 171 8.43 -19.95 3.92
C VAL A 171 9.11 -20.00 5.28
N PHE A 172 8.41 -20.39 6.35
CA PHE A 172 8.98 -20.39 7.71
C PHE A 172 10.27 -21.22 7.88
N PRO A 173 10.35 -22.50 7.45
CA PRO A 173 11.58 -23.26 7.53
C PRO A 173 12.68 -22.69 6.64
N LEU A 174 12.33 -22.17 5.46
CA LEU A 174 13.28 -21.55 4.55
C LEU A 174 13.88 -20.27 5.13
N VAL A 175 13.07 -19.36 5.65
CA VAL A 175 13.56 -18.14 6.34
C VAL A 175 14.43 -18.52 7.54
N SER A 176 14.04 -19.54 8.30
CA SER A 176 14.86 -20.04 9.42
C SER A 176 16.20 -20.60 8.94
N ALA A 177 16.19 -21.37 7.84
CA ALA A 177 17.39 -21.91 7.21
C ALA A 177 18.30 -20.78 6.70
N SER A 178 17.76 -19.77 6.01
CA SER A 178 18.50 -18.61 5.52
C SER A 178 19.15 -17.81 6.65
N VAL A 179 18.39 -17.49 7.71
CA VAL A 179 18.94 -16.75 8.86
C VAL A 179 20.02 -17.54 9.59
N LEU A 180 19.81 -18.84 9.85
CA LEU A 180 20.79 -19.66 10.54
C LEU A 180 22.07 -19.85 9.71
N SER A 181 21.94 -20.16 8.42
CA SER A 181 23.08 -20.32 7.54
C SER A 181 23.83 -19.02 7.27
N GLY A 182 23.13 -17.89 7.19
CA GLY A 182 23.76 -16.57 7.14
C GLY A 182 24.55 -16.24 8.40
N LEU A 183 24.04 -16.57 9.59
CA LEU A 183 24.79 -16.41 10.84
C LEU A 183 26.00 -17.35 10.91
N VAL A 184 25.86 -18.59 10.46
CA VAL A 184 26.97 -19.56 10.37
C VAL A 184 28.03 -19.09 9.37
N LEU A 185 27.61 -18.55 8.23
CA LEU A 185 28.50 -17.95 7.23
C LEU A 185 29.35 -16.86 7.86
N LEU A 186 28.74 -15.88 8.55
CA LEU A 186 29.47 -14.80 9.23
C LEU A 186 30.46 -15.33 10.28
N ALA A 187 30.08 -16.36 11.04
CA ALA A 187 30.95 -16.96 12.04
C ALA A 187 32.11 -17.76 11.42
N LEU A 188 31.86 -18.53 10.36
CA LEU A 188 32.87 -19.30 9.65
C LEU A 188 33.85 -18.38 8.91
N GLU A 189 33.38 -17.30 8.32
CA GLU A 189 34.27 -16.31 7.68
C GLU A 189 35.27 -15.72 8.68
N LEU A 190 34.87 -15.55 9.94
CA LEU A 190 35.73 -15.03 11.00
C LEU A 190 36.68 -16.09 11.59
N VAL A 191 36.21 -17.32 11.79
CA VAL A 191 36.92 -18.36 12.55
C VAL A 191 37.63 -19.38 11.66
N PHE A 192 37.01 -19.77 10.56
CA PHE A 192 37.51 -20.81 9.65
C PHE A 192 37.02 -20.59 8.20
N PRO A 193 37.62 -19.64 7.45
CA PRO A 193 37.18 -19.24 6.12
C PRO A 193 36.98 -20.39 5.10
N PRO A 194 37.76 -21.50 5.11
CA PRO A 194 37.59 -22.57 4.12
C PRO A 194 36.21 -23.24 4.12
N LEU A 195 35.45 -23.19 5.23
CA LEU A 195 34.10 -23.75 5.29
C LEU A 195 32.98 -22.73 4.99
N ALA A 196 33.31 -21.44 4.90
CA ALA A 196 32.34 -20.38 4.61
C ALA A 196 31.58 -20.59 3.28
N PRO A 197 32.19 -21.05 2.16
CA PRO A 197 31.48 -21.29 0.91
C PRO A 197 30.33 -22.30 1.02
N LEU A 198 30.46 -23.31 1.90
CA LEU A 198 29.40 -24.30 2.12
C LEU A 198 28.18 -23.66 2.77
N ALA A 199 28.40 -22.82 3.79
CA ALA A 199 27.33 -22.07 4.44
C ALA A 199 26.70 -21.04 3.49
N ALA A 200 27.52 -20.39 2.64
CA ALA A 200 27.05 -19.48 1.61
C ALA A 200 26.17 -20.18 0.56
N ALA A 201 26.57 -21.37 0.09
CA ALA A 201 25.81 -22.15 -0.87
C ALA A 201 24.43 -22.56 -0.32
N PHE A 202 24.39 -23.00 0.94
CA PHE A 202 23.13 -23.35 1.59
C PHE A 202 22.23 -22.12 1.81
N CYS A 203 22.82 -20.99 2.22
CA CYS A 203 22.11 -19.72 2.34
C CYS A 203 21.51 -19.31 1.00
N GLY A 204 22.32 -19.27 -0.06
CA GLY A 204 21.90 -18.92 -1.42
C GLY A 204 20.82 -19.84 -1.99
N ALA A 205 20.91 -21.16 -1.75
CA ALA A 205 19.87 -22.10 -2.14
C ALA A 205 18.55 -21.84 -1.40
N SER A 206 18.61 -21.57 -0.09
CA SER A 206 17.41 -21.28 0.71
C SER A 206 16.75 -19.96 0.31
N THR A 207 17.53 -18.92 -0.02
CA THR A 207 17.00 -17.63 -0.48
C THR A 207 16.48 -17.70 -1.92
N GLY A 208 17.18 -18.38 -2.82
CA GLY A 208 16.71 -18.55 -4.20
C GLY A 208 15.39 -19.34 -4.28
N LEU A 209 15.20 -20.32 -3.39
CA LEU A 209 13.91 -21.02 -3.26
C LEU A 209 12.82 -20.13 -2.67
N LEU A 210 13.14 -19.23 -1.73
CA LEU A 210 12.21 -18.23 -1.23
C LEU A 210 11.75 -17.29 -2.34
N ASP A 211 12.69 -16.76 -3.14
CA ASP A 211 12.39 -15.86 -4.25
C ASP A 211 11.48 -16.56 -5.27
N SER A 212 11.82 -17.80 -5.65
CA SER A 212 10.99 -18.61 -6.56
C SER A 212 9.56 -18.81 -6.05
N ILE A 213 9.37 -19.07 -4.74
CA ILE A 213 8.04 -19.22 -4.15
C ILE A 213 7.28 -17.90 -4.16
N ILE A 214 7.96 -16.78 -3.89
CA ILE A 214 7.35 -15.46 -3.83
C ILE A 214 6.89 -15.02 -5.22
N ASP A 215 7.73 -15.17 -6.24
CA ASP A 215 7.43 -14.75 -7.62
C ASP A 215 6.17 -15.44 -8.16
N HIS A 216 5.99 -16.73 -7.87
CA HIS A 216 4.81 -17.51 -8.27
C HIS A 216 3.59 -17.32 -7.36
N SER A 217 3.70 -16.51 -6.30
CA SER A 217 2.63 -16.30 -5.31
C SER A 217 1.92 -14.96 -5.41
N THR A 218 2.42 -14.08 -6.28
CA THR A 218 1.91 -12.71 -6.48
C THR A 218 0.46 -12.69 -6.98
N GLU A 219 0.05 -13.70 -7.75
CA GLU A 219 -1.34 -13.92 -8.22
C GLU A 219 -2.35 -14.21 -7.09
N GLY A 220 -1.85 -14.50 -5.89
CA GLY A 220 -2.64 -14.82 -4.70
C GLY A 220 -3.12 -13.62 -3.87
N CYS A 221 -2.81 -12.42 -4.33
CA CYS A 221 -3.10 -11.16 -3.68
C CYS A 221 -4.43 -10.57 -4.18
N LEU A 222 -5.34 -10.27 -3.26
CA LEU A 222 -6.62 -9.63 -3.55
C LEU A 222 -6.58 -8.18 -3.12
N PHE A 223 -6.65 -7.27 -4.08
CA PHE A 223 -6.89 -5.87 -3.81
C PHE A 223 -8.36 -5.64 -3.47
N VAL A 224 -8.62 -5.08 -2.29
CA VAL A 224 -9.97 -4.85 -1.78
C VAL A 224 -10.18 -3.37 -1.44
N PRO A 225 -11.33 -2.78 -1.80
CA PRO A 225 -11.72 -1.48 -1.29
C PRO A 225 -11.64 -1.48 0.23
N GLY A 226 -10.98 -0.47 0.79
CA GLY A 226 -10.70 -0.44 2.22
C GLY A 226 -12.01 -0.33 2.99
N PRO A 227 -12.28 -1.23 3.96
CA PRO A 227 -13.47 -1.09 4.79
C PRO A 227 -13.39 0.19 5.61
N GLN A 228 -14.54 0.74 5.98
CA GLN A 228 -14.57 1.93 6.83
C GLN A 228 -14.05 1.63 8.25
N LEU A 229 -13.52 2.63 8.96
CA LEU A 229 -12.89 2.44 10.27
C LEU A 229 -13.80 1.74 11.29
N TRP A 230 -15.10 2.05 11.32
CA TRP A 230 -16.05 1.43 12.24
C TRP A 230 -16.16 -0.09 12.05
N TRP A 231 -15.98 -0.57 10.83
CA TRP A 231 -16.00 -1.99 10.50
C TRP A 231 -14.82 -2.71 11.16
N VAL A 232 -13.63 -2.09 11.06
CA VAL A 232 -12.39 -2.60 11.66
C VAL A 232 -12.52 -2.67 13.17
N LEU A 233 -13.02 -1.59 13.78
CA LEU A 233 -13.25 -1.52 15.23
C LEU A 233 -14.28 -2.57 15.67
N SER A 234 -15.35 -2.78 14.91
CA SER A 234 -16.37 -3.79 15.20
C SER A 234 -15.82 -5.21 15.12
N ALA A 235 -15.00 -5.51 14.11
CA ALA A 235 -14.33 -6.80 13.99
C ALA A 235 -13.45 -7.10 15.20
N TYR A 236 -12.62 -6.14 15.64
CA TYR A 236 -11.78 -6.33 16.84
C TYR A 236 -12.58 -6.37 18.13
N ALA A 237 -13.64 -5.58 18.28
CA ALA A 237 -14.52 -5.62 19.44
C ALA A 237 -15.16 -7.01 19.60
N LEU A 238 -15.65 -7.59 18.49
CA LEU A 238 -16.20 -8.95 18.49
C LEU A 238 -15.16 -10.02 18.78
N MET A 239 -13.94 -9.89 18.23
CA MET A 239 -12.82 -10.78 18.57
C MET A 239 -12.44 -10.67 20.05
N PHE A 240 -12.50 -9.47 20.65
CA PHE A 240 -12.16 -9.24 22.05
C PHE A 240 -13.25 -9.74 23.02
N ILE A 241 -14.52 -9.46 22.74
CA ILE A 241 -15.67 -10.07 23.47
C ILE A 241 -15.58 -11.59 23.37
N GLY A 242 -15.26 -12.04 22.15
CA GLY A 242 -14.85 -13.37 21.72
C GLY A 242 -13.51 -13.85 22.28
N LEU A 243 -12.79 -13.11 23.13
CA LEU A 243 -11.69 -13.61 23.97
C LEU A 243 -12.04 -13.65 25.48
N CYS A 244 -12.83 -12.67 25.96
CA CYS A 244 -13.18 -12.51 27.38
C CYS A 244 -14.23 -13.48 27.92
N TRP A 245 -15.30 -13.82 27.19
CA TRP A 245 -16.34 -14.77 27.67
C TRP A 245 -15.91 -16.25 27.66
N GLY A 246 -14.60 -16.49 27.52
CA GLY A 246 -14.08 -17.72 26.96
C GLY A 246 -13.45 -18.77 27.78
N VAL A 247 -13.26 -18.50 29.04
CA VAL A 247 -12.24 -19.23 29.78
C VAL A 247 -12.74 -20.62 30.23
N ARG A 248 -14.01 -21.00 29.95
CA ARG A 248 -14.55 -22.30 30.41
C ARG A 248 -15.31 -23.18 29.42
N ARG A 249 -15.75 -22.73 28.22
CA ARG A 249 -16.47 -23.58 27.23
C ARG A 249 -16.27 -23.25 25.73
N TRP A 250 -15.25 -22.47 25.33
CA TRP A 250 -15.53 -21.39 24.38
C TRP A 250 -14.43 -21.00 23.37
N LEU A 251 -13.40 -21.81 23.07
CA LEU A 251 -12.71 -21.57 21.78
C LEU A 251 -13.72 -21.60 20.60
N ALA A 252 -14.79 -22.38 20.77
CA ALA A 252 -16.00 -22.50 19.95
C ALA A 252 -16.95 -21.28 19.96
N ARG A 253 -16.61 -20.13 20.54
CA ARG A 253 -17.30 -18.85 20.22
C ARG A 253 -16.34 -17.78 19.67
N VAL A 254 -15.02 -18.02 19.78
CA VAL A 254 -13.93 -17.13 19.34
C VAL A 254 -13.84 -17.01 17.82
N LEU A 255 -14.05 -18.10 17.09
CA LEU A 255 -13.98 -18.05 15.61
C LEU A 255 -15.36 -17.88 14.97
N THR A 256 -16.41 -18.24 15.70
CA THR A 256 -17.79 -18.33 15.19
C THR A 256 -18.48 -16.97 15.06
N TYR A 257 -18.13 -15.96 15.87
CA TYR A 257 -18.55 -14.56 15.64
C TYR A 257 -17.52 -13.76 14.83
N ALA A 258 -16.22 -14.06 14.97
CA ALA A 258 -15.17 -13.45 14.17
C ALA A 258 -15.38 -13.66 12.66
N GLY A 259 -15.77 -14.86 12.23
CA GLY A 259 -16.06 -15.18 10.82
C GLY A 259 -17.44 -14.72 10.34
N LEU A 260 -18.48 -14.79 11.18
CA LEU A 260 -19.86 -14.49 10.75
C LEU A 260 -20.08 -12.98 10.46
N THR A 261 -19.32 -12.09 11.10
CA THR A 261 -19.43 -10.63 10.89
C THR A 261 -18.46 -10.11 9.82
N LEU A 262 -17.30 -10.75 9.64
CA LEU A 262 -16.48 -10.62 8.42
C LEU A 262 -17.34 -10.93 7.16
N VAL A 263 -18.23 -11.94 7.26
CA VAL A 263 -19.22 -12.34 6.24
C VAL A 263 -20.38 -11.34 6.06
N ILE A 264 -20.92 -10.69 7.11
CA ILE A 264 -22.02 -9.71 6.91
C ILE A 264 -21.49 -8.36 6.43
N ALA A 265 -20.36 -7.92 6.94
CA ALA A 265 -19.91 -6.55 6.73
C ALA A 265 -18.96 -6.41 5.51
N GLY A 266 -18.43 -7.51 4.97
CA GLY A 266 -17.82 -7.55 3.61
C GLY A 266 -18.86 -7.62 2.47
N PHE A 267 -20.09 -8.08 2.76
CA PHE A 267 -21.20 -8.13 1.79
C PHE A 267 -22.00 -6.81 1.69
N GLY A 268 -21.96 -5.93 2.70
CA GLY A 268 -22.77 -4.70 2.74
C GLY A 268 -22.39 -3.64 1.69
N PRO A 269 -21.13 -3.18 1.60
CA PRO A 269 -20.80 -2.06 0.72
C PRO A 269 -20.87 -2.36 -0.78
N PRO A 270 -20.45 -3.54 -1.32
CA PRO A 270 -20.59 -3.81 -2.76
C PRO A 270 -22.03 -4.14 -3.15
N LEU A 271 -22.74 -5.00 -2.39
CA LEU A 271 -24.07 -5.46 -2.80
C LEU A 271 -25.16 -4.41 -2.54
N ALA A 272 -25.04 -3.58 -1.49
CA ALA A 272 -25.94 -2.45 -1.26
C ALA A 272 -25.59 -1.24 -2.14
N ALA A 273 -24.30 -1.00 -2.48
CA ALA A 273 -23.97 0.00 -3.50
C ALA A 273 -24.43 -0.45 -4.89
N GLU A 274 -24.45 -1.73 -5.22
CA GLU A 274 -24.94 -2.25 -6.50
C GLU A 274 -26.47 -2.31 -6.59
N LEU A 275 -27.17 -2.40 -5.45
CA LEU A 275 -28.63 -2.31 -5.38
C LEU A 275 -29.15 -0.86 -5.19
N VAL A 276 -28.36 0.06 -4.63
CA VAL A 276 -28.75 1.47 -4.36
C VAL A 276 -28.13 2.48 -5.36
N SER A 277 -26.99 2.19 -6.01
CA SER A 277 -26.46 3.07 -7.08
C SER A 277 -27.28 3.02 -8.37
N ARG A 278 -28.36 2.23 -8.41
CA ARG A 278 -29.43 2.44 -9.37
C ARG A 278 -30.16 3.76 -9.02
N ARG A 279 -29.77 4.83 -9.74
CA ARG A 279 -30.65 5.87 -10.36
C ARG A 279 -30.58 7.33 -9.91
N GLU A 280 -29.60 7.79 -9.15
CA GLU A 280 -29.38 9.25 -8.99
C GLU A 280 -28.04 9.64 -9.66
N PRO A 281 -28.04 10.54 -10.65
CA PRO A 281 -26.80 11.07 -11.21
C PRO A 281 -25.98 11.72 -10.08
N ALA A 282 -24.76 11.24 -9.86
CA ALA A 282 -23.86 11.91 -8.93
C ALA A 282 -23.35 13.22 -9.56
N PRO A 283 -23.01 14.26 -8.78
CA PRO A 283 -22.27 15.39 -9.32
C PRO A 283 -20.90 14.95 -9.85
N LEU A 284 -20.41 15.59 -10.91
CA LEU A 284 -19.02 15.44 -11.34
C LEU A 284 -18.10 15.73 -10.13
N ARG A 285 -17.10 14.88 -9.91
CA ARG A 285 -16.13 15.07 -8.84
C ARG A 285 -14.71 14.95 -9.38
N CYS A 286 -13.91 15.96 -9.12
CA CYS A 286 -12.48 15.98 -9.46
C CYS A 286 -11.66 15.98 -8.16
N THR A 287 -10.86 14.94 -7.95
CA THR A 287 -9.96 14.80 -6.80
C THR A 287 -8.52 14.94 -7.28
N PHE A 288 -7.88 16.04 -6.89
CA PHE A 288 -6.45 16.29 -7.10
C PHE A 288 -5.67 15.54 -6.03
N ILE A 289 -4.96 14.48 -6.43
CA ILE A 289 -4.29 13.56 -5.52
C ILE A 289 -2.93 14.15 -5.11
N ALA A 290 -2.61 14.12 -3.81
CA ALA A 290 -1.31 14.55 -3.30
C ALA A 290 -0.23 13.50 -3.58
N VAL A 291 0.22 13.42 -4.83
CA VAL A 291 1.26 12.48 -5.27
C VAL A 291 2.69 12.97 -5.00
N GLY A 292 2.88 14.25 -4.67
CA GLY A 292 4.19 14.87 -4.47
C GLY A 292 4.48 15.86 -5.59
N HIS A 293 5.66 15.76 -6.21
CA HIS A 293 6.01 16.56 -7.37
C HIS A 293 5.60 15.80 -8.63
N GLY A 294 4.37 16.02 -9.09
CA GLY A 294 3.73 15.31 -10.19
C GLY A 294 2.24 15.62 -10.22
N VAL A 295 1.52 15.06 -11.18
CA VAL A 295 0.08 15.27 -11.33
C VAL A 295 -0.66 13.93 -11.32
N SER A 296 -1.76 13.90 -10.57
CA SER A 296 -2.80 12.90 -10.78
C SER A 296 -4.14 13.44 -10.32
N VAL A 297 -5.13 13.45 -11.22
CA VAL A 297 -6.48 13.92 -10.96
C VAL A 297 -7.48 12.81 -11.25
N LEU A 298 -8.19 12.35 -10.22
CA LEU A 298 -9.29 11.42 -10.36
C LEU A 298 -10.57 12.17 -10.73
N ILE A 299 -11.16 11.82 -11.87
CA ILE A 299 -12.41 12.36 -12.39
C ILE A 299 -13.48 11.28 -12.24
N GLN A 300 -14.40 11.46 -11.28
CA GLN A 300 -15.56 10.59 -11.11
C GLN A 300 -16.77 11.25 -11.76
N THR A 301 -17.42 10.52 -12.65
CA THR A 301 -18.41 11.08 -13.57
C THR A 301 -19.84 10.85 -13.06
N PRO A 302 -20.82 11.65 -13.51
CA PRO A 302 -22.20 11.53 -13.03
C PRO A 302 -22.84 10.16 -13.21
N GLN A 303 -22.43 9.42 -14.25
CA GLN A 303 -22.90 8.06 -14.52
C GLN A 303 -22.07 6.97 -13.82
N GLY A 304 -21.16 7.34 -12.93
CA GLY A 304 -20.35 6.41 -12.13
C GLY A 304 -19.05 5.95 -12.81
N GLY A 305 -18.65 6.59 -13.91
CA GLY A 305 -17.35 6.34 -14.55
C GLY A 305 -16.20 6.94 -13.75
N ALA A 306 -14.99 6.42 -13.95
CA ALA A 306 -13.76 6.90 -13.31
C ALA A 306 -12.64 7.03 -14.34
N PHE A 307 -12.12 8.25 -14.48
CA PHE A 307 -10.98 8.57 -15.33
C PHE A 307 -9.84 9.14 -14.48
N LEU A 308 -8.60 8.96 -14.94
CA LEU A 308 -7.43 9.65 -14.39
C LEU A 308 -6.89 10.65 -15.42
N TYR A 309 -6.45 11.81 -14.94
CA TYR A 309 -5.58 12.70 -15.69
C TYR A 309 -4.21 12.70 -15.03
N ASP A 310 -3.22 12.15 -15.73
CA ASP A 310 -1.89 11.80 -15.28
C ASP A 310 -1.86 10.84 -14.07
N ALA A 311 -0.76 10.13 -13.95
CA ALA A 311 -0.54 9.11 -12.93
C ALA A 311 0.93 9.03 -12.52
N GLY A 312 1.57 10.17 -12.23
CA GLY A 312 3.00 10.17 -11.91
C GLY A 312 3.43 11.10 -10.79
N SER A 313 4.69 10.90 -10.38
CA SER A 313 5.40 11.71 -9.38
C SER A 313 6.92 11.54 -9.53
N LEU A 314 7.69 12.62 -9.40
CA LEU A 314 9.14 12.56 -9.27
C LEU A 314 9.53 11.74 -8.03
N GLY A 315 10.48 10.83 -8.23
CA GLY A 315 10.99 9.96 -7.18
C GLY A 315 10.61 8.50 -7.41
N SER A 316 9.79 7.93 -6.52
CA SER A 316 9.49 6.50 -6.53
C SER A 316 8.17 6.21 -7.28
N PRO A 317 8.21 5.50 -8.43
CA PRO A 317 7.01 5.06 -9.15
C PRO A 317 6.05 4.27 -8.27
N TRP A 318 6.59 3.38 -7.44
CA TRP A 318 5.81 2.57 -6.49
C TRP A 318 5.02 3.43 -5.50
N LEU A 319 5.61 4.53 -5.01
CA LEU A 319 4.91 5.44 -4.10
C LEU A 319 3.78 6.21 -4.81
N ALA A 320 3.97 6.58 -6.08
CA ALA A 320 2.92 7.17 -6.89
C ALA A 320 1.75 6.19 -7.07
N THR A 321 2.04 4.95 -7.48
CA THR A 321 1.04 3.88 -7.60
C THR A 321 0.30 3.63 -6.29
N ASP A 322 1.00 3.51 -5.15
CA ASP A 322 0.38 3.28 -3.84
C ASP A 322 -0.54 4.43 -3.42
N ARG A 323 -0.11 5.68 -3.62
CA ARG A 323 -0.93 6.86 -3.29
C ARG A 323 -2.18 6.95 -4.16
N ILE A 324 -2.03 6.77 -5.48
CA ILE A 324 -3.15 6.84 -6.43
C ILE A 324 -4.13 5.69 -6.16
N SER A 325 -3.63 4.45 -6.09
CA SER A 325 -4.47 3.26 -5.83
C SER A 325 -5.24 3.35 -4.51
N SER A 326 -4.60 3.86 -3.45
CA SER A 326 -5.26 4.11 -2.16
C SER A 326 -6.45 5.05 -2.30
N VAL A 327 -6.31 6.16 -3.04
CA VAL A 327 -7.41 7.10 -3.28
C VAL A 327 -8.51 6.46 -4.14
N LEU A 328 -8.14 5.74 -5.20
CA LEU A 328 -9.10 5.02 -6.06
C LEU A 328 -9.97 4.05 -5.22
N TRP A 329 -9.35 3.21 -4.40
CA TRP A 329 -10.06 2.26 -3.55
C TRP A 329 -10.91 2.92 -2.47
N GLN A 330 -10.43 4.00 -1.84
CA GLN A 330 -11.23 4.79 -0.89
C GLN A 330 -12.45 5.43 -1.57
N ARG A 331 -12.33 5.80 -2.85
CA ARG A 331 -13.42 6.34 -3.67
C ARG A 331 -14.31 5.25 -4.28
N GLY A 332 -14.07 3.98 -3.96
CA GLY A 332 -14.84 2.84 -4.45
C GLY A 332 -14.58 2.49 -5.92
N VAL A 333 -13.53 3.07 -6.53
CA VAL A 333 -13.14 2.79 -7.91
C VAL A 333 -12.50 1.40 -7.97
N ARG A 334 -12.97 0.59 -8.93
CA ARG A 334 -12.47 -0.77 -9.19
C ARG A 334 -11.91 -0.96 -10.59
N ARG A 335 -12.27 -0.06 -11.50
CA ARG A 335 -11.80 0.00 -12.88
C ARG A 335 -11.65 1.46 -13.27
N LEU A 336 -10.78 1.72 -14.23
CA LEU A 336 -10.62 3.02 -14.87
C LEU A 336 -11.18 2.93 -16.27
N ASP A 337 -12.18 3.75 -16.58
CA ASP A 337 -12.76 3.84 -17.92
C ASP A 337 -11.83 4.59 -18.88
N GLY A 338 -10.82 5.29 -18.36
CA GLY A 338 -9.74 5.87 -19.16
C GLY A 338 -8.65 6.56 -18.35
N VAL A 339 -7.46 6.67 -18.93
CA VAL A 339 -6.35 7.48 -18.39
C VAL A 339 -5.91 8.48 -19.44
N PHE A 340 -6.09 9.78 -19.17
CA PHE A 340 -5.51 10.85 -19.96
C PHE A 340 -4.05 11.05 -19.53
N LEU A 341 -3.13 11.01 -20.48
CA LEU A 341 -1.71 11.34 -20.30
C LEU A 341 -1.41 12.65 -21.00
N SER A 342 -0.97 13.64 -20.24
CA SER A 342 -0.70 14.99 -20.74
C SER A 342 0.50 15.02 -21.68
N HIS A 343 1.64 14.46 -21.28
CA HIS A 343 2.87 14.41 -22.09
C HIS A 343 3.76 13.23 -21.67
N ALA A 344 4.92 13.09 -22.32
CA ALA A 344 5.78 11.92 -22.25
C ALA A 344 6.86 11.99 -21.15
N ASP A 345 6.69 12.83 -20.14
CA ASP A 345 7.61 12.88 -19.00
C ASP A 345 7.27 11.83 -17.95
N VAL A 346 8.32 11.25 -17.38
CA VAL A 346 8.24 10.09 -16.49
C VAL A 346 7.37 10.38 -15.27
N ASP A 347 7.40 11.59 -14.72
CA ASP A 347 6.60 12.01 -13.58
C ASP A 347 5.12 12.30 -13.88
N HIS A 348 4.67 12.07 -15.12
CA HIS A 348 3.26 12.10 -15.49
C HIS A 348 2.66 10.72 -15.75
N PHE A 349 3.47 9.68 -15.97
CA PHE A 349 2.97 8.31 -16.22
C PHE A 349 3.64 7.20 -15.40
N ASN A 350 4.70 7.45 -14.62
CA ASN A 350 5.46 6.38 -13.98
C ASN A 350 4.67 5.51 -12.99
N GLY A 351 3.55 6.00 -12.45
CA GLY A 351 2.66 5.21 -11.60
C GLY A 351 1.69 4.31 -12.40
N LEU A 352 1.50 4.55 -13.70
CA LEU A 352 0.56 3.82 -14.56
C LEU A 352 0.86 2.31 -14.69
N PRO A 353 2.11 1.86 -14.89
CA PRO A 353 2.41 0.42 -14.92
C PRO A 353 1.87 -0.34 -13.71
N GLY A 354 2.13 0.17 -12.50
CA GLY A 354 1.62 -0.43 -11.28
C GLY A 354 0.11 -0.27 -11.08
N LEU A 355 -0.54 0.69 -11.76
CA LEU A 355 -2.00 0.79 -11.75
C LEU A 355 -2.65 -0.23 -12.68
N ILE A 356 -2.04 -0.52 -13.83
CA ILE A 356 -2.51 -1.56 -14.76
C ILE A 356 -2.50 -2.95 -14.09
N GLU A 357 -1.53 -3.21 -13.21
CA GLU A 357 -1.49 -4.42 -12.39
C GLU A 357 -2.61 -4.50 -11.34
N ARG A 358 -3.18 -3.36 -10.92
CA ARG A 358 -4.12 -3.25 -9.79
C ARG A 358 -5.57 -3.00 -10.22
N PHE A 359 -5.78 -2.42 -11.40
CA PHE A 359 -7.07 -1.98 -11.92
C PHE A 359 -7.19 -2.34 -13.40
N ALA A 360 -8.39 -2.75 -13.82
CA ALA A 360 -8.70 -2.81 -15.24
C ALA A 360 -8.75 -1.39 -15.82
N VAL A 361 -7.95 -1.12 -16.85
CA VAL A 361 -7.90 0.16 -17.57
C VAL A 361 -8.47 -0.04 -18.97
N ALA A 362 -9.57 0.65 -19.29
CA ALA A 362 -10.26 0.46 -20.57
C ALA A 362 -9.54 1.11 -21.76
N GLY A 363 -8.74 2.15 -21.53
CA GLY A 363 -7.97 2.82 -22.57
C GLY A 363 -7.10 3.96 -22.04
N VAL A 364 -6.11 4.34 -22.84
CA VAL A 364 -5.24 5.49 -22.57
C VAL A 364 -5.48 6.55 -23.64
N TYR A 365 -5.69 7.79 -23.23
CA TYR A 365 -5.94 8.95 -24.09
C TYR A 365 -4.75 9.89 -24.01
N THR A 366 -4.20 10.30 -25.15
CA THR A 366 -2.94 11.05 -25.19
C THR A 366 -2.82 11.86 -26.48
N SER A 367 -1.85 12.77 -26.57
CA SER A 367 -1.62 13.54 -27.80
C SER A 367 -0.96 12.67 -28.89
N HIS A 368 -0.98 13.15 -30.14
CA HIS A 368 -0.25 12.51 -31.23
C HIS A 368 1.28 12.54 -31.02
N GLN A 369 1.76 13.50 -30.24
CA GLN A 369 3.18 13.79 -29.96
C GLN A 369 3.72 12.99 -28.78
N THR A 370 2.87 12.56 -27.84
CA THR A 370 3.29 11.80 -26.66
C THR A 370 3.71 10.37 -27.00
N PHE A 371 3.03 9.73 -27.95
CA PHE A 371 3.42 8.42 -28.47
C PHE A 371 3.45 8.39 -30.00
N PRO A 372 4.47 8.95 -30.68
CA PRO A 372 4.60 8.83 -32.11
C PRO A 372 4.58 7.36 -32.55
N ARG A 373 4.02 7.07 -33.73
CA ARG A 373 3.91 5.69 -34.23
C ARG A 373 5.26 4.98 -34.36
N THR A 374 6.34 5.75 -34.44
CA THR A 374 7.73 5.32 -34.54
C THR A 374 8.40 4.98 -33.21
N LEU A 375 7.77 5.25 -32.05
CA LEU A 375 8.40 5.00 -30.74
C LEU A 375 8.65 3.52 -30.45
N LEU A 376 7.91 2.60 -31.06
CA LEU A 376 8.12 1.17 -30.84
C LEU A 376 9.47 0.68 -31.39
N ASP A 377 10.05 1.44 -32.33
CA ASP A 377 11.36 1.16 -32.93
C ASP A 377 12.52 1.72 -32.08
N GLU A 378 12.25 2.58 -31.09
CA GLU A 378 13.25 3.11 -30.18
C GLU A 378 13.50 2.13 -29.03
N GLU A 379 14.69 1.54 -28.98
CA GLU A 379 15.10 0.71 -27.85
C GLU A 379 15.49 1.59 -26.64
N HIS A 380 14.89 1.29 -25.48
CA HIS A 380 15.28 1.77 -24.13
C HIS A 380 14.78 3.16 -23.66
N THR A 381 13.71 3.73 -24.23
CA THR A 381 13.06 4.92 -23.65
C THR A 381 11.88 4.56 -22.73
N ALA A 382 11.62 5.36 -21.69
CA ALA A 382 10.53 5.09 -20.76
C ALA A 382 9.13 5.13 -21.42
N PRO A 383 8.83 6.04 -22.37
CA PRO A 383 7.58 6.01 -23.12
C PRO A 383 7.45 4.76 -24.03
N ALA A 384 8.54 4.30 -24.64
CA ALA A 384 8.51 3.07 -25.46
C ALA A 384 8.19 1.83 -24.61
N GLU A 385 8.74 1.75 -23.39
CA GLU A 385 8.44 0.66 -22.47
C GLU A 385 6.97 0.68 -22.02
N LEU A 386 6.42 1.86 -21.71
CA LEU A 386 5.00 1.99 -21.41
C LEU A 386 4.13 1.58 -22.61
N ALA A 387 4.49 2.00 -23.83
CA ALA A 387 3.75 1.61 -25.03
C ALA A 387 3.75 0.08 -25.24
N ARG A 388 4.89 -0.59 -24.99
CA ARG A 388 4.98 -2.07 -25.04
C ARG A 388 4.13 -2.72 -23.97
N LEU A 389 4.11 -2.18 -22.75
CA LEU A 389 3.25 -2.69 -21.68
C LEU A 389 1.76 -2.56 -22.05
N LEU A 390 1.34 -1.41 -22.57
CA LEU A 390 -0.04 -1.18 -23.01
C LEU A 390 -0.43 -2.15 -24.13
N GLN A 391 0.48 -2.38 -25.09
CA GLN A 391 0.28 -3.35 -26.16
C GLN A 391 0.20 -4.79 -25.64
N ALA A 392 1.09 -5.17 -24.71
CA ALA A 392 1.12 -6.51 -24.13
C ALA A 392 -0.12 -6.83 -23.29
N GLN A 393 -0.80 -5.81 -22.76
CA GLN A 393 -2.04 -5.91 -21.99
C GLN A 393 -3.30 -5.62 -22.82
N ASP A 394 -3.18 -5.48 -24.15
CA ASP A 394 -4.27 -5.15 -25.07
C ASP A 394 -5.06 -3.87 -24.70
N ILE A 395 -4.38 -2.87 -24.10
CA ILE A 395 -4.99 -1.59 -23.71
C ILE A 395 -4.93 -0.63 -24.90
N PRO A 396 -6.07 -0.14 -25.43
CA PRO A 396 -6.08 0.75 -26.59
C PRO A 396 -5.52 2.14 -26.24
N VAL A 397 -4.71 2.69 -27.15
CA VAL A 397 -4.19 4.06 -27.07
C VAL A 397 -4.94 4.94 -28.06
N HIS A 398 -5.76 5.85 -27.54
CA HIS A 398 -6.51 6.85 -28.27
C HIS A 398 -5.69 8.14 -28.38
N ARG A 399 -5.41 8.56 -29.61
CA ARG A 399 -4.67 9.80 -29.88
C ARG A 399 -5.65 10.92 -30.17
N LEU A 400 -5.47 12.04 -29.49
CA LEU A 400 -6.36 13.17 -29.55
C LEU A 400 -5.62 14.43 -30.00
N ALA A 401 -6.36 15.36 -30.60
CA ALA A 401 -5.91 16.67 -31.00
C ALA A 401 -7.01 17.72 -30.73
N LEU A 402 -6.65 19.00 -30.90
CA LEU A 402 -7.54 20.15 -30.74
C LEU A 402 -8.91 19.93 -31.38
N GLY A 403 -9.97 20.10 -30.59
CA GLY A 403 -11.37 19.95 -31.00
C GLY A 403 -11.96 18.56 -30.81
N ASP A 404 -11.13 17.54 -30.52
CA ASP A 404 -11.63 16.22 -30.18
C ASP A 404 -12.39 16.23 -28.84
N ARG A 405 -13.41 15.38 -28.74
CA ARG A 405 -14.26 15.26 -27.54
C ARG A 405 -14.38 13.82 -27.09
N VAL A 406 -14.21 13.61 -25.79
CA VAL A 406 -14.37 12.32 -25.12
C VAL A 406 -15.58 12.39 -24.19
N ASP A 407 -16.53 11.47 -24.39
CA ASP A 407 -17.69 11.33 -23.52
C ASP A 407 -17.27 10.66 -22.20
N LEU A 408 -17.51 11.35 -21.08
CA LEU A 408 -17.22 10.85 -19.74
C LEU A 408 -18.49 10.31 -19.04
N GLY A 409 -19.63 10.18 -19.73
CA GLY A 409 -20.87 9.69 -19.13
C GLY A 409 -21.51 10.76 -18.23
N GLY A 410 -22.15 11.75 -18.87
CA GLY A 410 -22.79 12.90 -18.21
C GLY A 410 -21.87 14.11 -18.01
N ALA A 411 -20.64 14.03 -18.53
CA ALA A 411 -19.71 15.15 -18.70
C ALA A 411 -18.94 14.95 -20.01
N THR A 412 -18.37 16.02 -20.56
CA THR A 412 -17.57 15.94 -21.79
C THR A 412 -16.20 16.53 -21.55
N ALA A 413 -15.15 15.80 -21.92
CA ALA A 413 -13.80 16.33 -22.02
C ALA A 413 -13.54 16.78 -23.45
N GLU A 414 -13.21 18.06 -23.63
CA GLU A 414 -12.81 18.65 -24.90
C GLU A 414 -11.31 18.93 -24.89
N VAL A 415 -10.63 18.60 -25.98
CA VAL A 415 -9.20 18.86 -26.14
C VAL A 415 -9.00 20.27 -26.66
N LEU A 416 -8.33 21.10 -25.87
CA LEU A 416 -8.05 22.51 -26.17
C LEU A 416 -6.64 22.70 -26.77
N PHE A 417 -5.77 21.70 -26.63
CA PHE A 417 -4.41 21.68 -27.15
C PHE A 417 -3.82 20.26 -27.01
N PRO A 418 -2.85 19.80 -27.83
CA PRO A 418 -2.25 20.44 -29.00
C PRO A 418 -3.06 20.28 -30.29
N THR A 419 -2.70 21.02 -31.34
CA THR A 419 -3.16 20.72 -32.70
C THR A 419 -2.57 19.39 -33.19
N LEU A 420 -3.11 18.82 -34.27
CA LEU A 420 -2.61 17.55 -34.82
C LEU A 420 -1.12 17.61 -35.18
N ALA A 421 -0.63 18.76 -35.66
CA ALA A 421 0.78 18.97 -35.98
C ALA A 421 1.66 19.13 -34.73
N GLY A 422 1.08 19.64 -33.63
CA GLY A 422 1.83 20.03 -32.44
C GLY A 422 2.75 21.23 -32.72
N VAL A 423 3.68 21.44 -31.80
CA VAL A 423 4.68 22.51 -31.84
C VAL A 423 6.07 21.91 -31.78
N ILE A 424 6.99 22.45 -32.56
CA ILE A 424 8.41 22.07 -32.54
C ILE A 424 9.08 22.85 -31.38
N ASP A 425 9.08 22.23 -30.20
CA ASP A 425 9.66 22.73 -28.94
C ASP A 425 9.87 21.54 -27.98
N SER A 426 9.79 21.72 -26.65
CA SER A 426 9.79 20.63 -25.67
C SER A 426 8.55 19.71 -25.74
N ASP A 427 8.64 18.51 -25.15
CA ASP A 427 7.49 17.61 -25.02
C ASP A 427 6.35 18.26 -24.21
N ASN A 428 6.71 19.04 -23.20
CA ASN A 428 5.78 19.82 -22.37
C ASN A 428 5.01 20.85 -23.18
N ALA A 429 5.63 21.46 -24.20
CA ALA A 429 4.96 22.37 -25.13
C ALA A 429 3.89 21.68 -25.98
N ASN A 430 3.78 20.36 -25.96
CA ASN A 430 2.73 19.56 -26.60
C ASN A 430 1.80 18.87 -25.59
N SER A 431 1.75 19.34 -24.34
CA SER A 431 0.87 18.81 -23.29
C SER A 431 -0.59 18.77 -23.75
N LEU A 432 -1.26 17.64 -23.53
CA LEU A 432 -2.69 17.47 -23.76
C LEU A 432 -3.48 18.30 -22.74
N VAL A 433 -3.98 19.45 -23.20
CA VAL A 433 -4.84 20.34 -22.41
C VAL A 433 -6.28 19.91 -22.62
N ILE A 434 -6.96 19.54 -21.53
CA ILE A 434 -8.37 19.18 -21.58
C ILE A 434 -9.23 20.11 -20.72
N GLY A 435 -10.37 20.50 -21.27
CA GLY A 435 -11.45 21.17 -20.56
C GLY A 435 -12.59 20.18 -20.31
N ILE A 436 -13.01 20.02 -19.05
CA ILE A 436 -14.13 19.16 -18.67
C ILE A 436 -15.31 20.03 -18.29
N GLU A 437 -16.43 19.88 -18.98
CA GLU A 437 -17.67 20.61 -18.68
C GLU A 437 -18.74 19.69 -18.09
N SER A 438 -19.35 20.13 -17.00
CA SER A 438 -20.54 19.50 -16.40
C SER A 438 -21.37 20.52 -15.63
N ALA A 439 -22.69 20.53 -15.85
CA ALA A 439 -23.64 21.44 -15.18
C ALA A 439 -23.22 22.93 -15.22
N GLY A 440 -22.69 23.40 -16.36
CA GLY A 440 -22.24 24.78 -16.54
C GLY A 440 -20.98 25.16 -15.76
N LYS A 441 -20.29 24.19 -15.15
CA LYS A 441 -18.99 24.36 -14.49
C LYS A 441 -17.91 23.68 -15.33
N ARG A 442 -16.72 24.28 -15.32
CA ARG A 442 -15.58 23.84 -16.15
C ARG A 442 -14.35 23.55 -15.30
N VAL A 443 -13.67 22.45 -15.59
CA VAL A 443 -12.36 22.10 -15.03
C VAL A 443 -11.35 22.14 -16.15
N LEU A 444 -10.26 22.86 -15.95
CA LEU A 444 -9.18 22.98 -16.93
C LEU A 444 -7.94 22.27 -16.40
N LEU A 445 -7.46 21.29 -17.16
CA LEU A 445 -6.30 20.45 -16.86
C LEU A 445 -5.27 20.62 -17.99
N PRO A 446 -4.25 21.48 -17.80
CA PRO A 446 -3.32 21.84 -18.88
C PRO A 446 -2.03 21.03 -18.91
N GLY A 447 -1.82 20.12 -17.96
CA GLY A 447 -0.54 19.43 -17.79
C GLY A 447 0.57 20.42 -17.47
N ASP A 448 1.74 20.18 -18.04
CA ASP A 448 2.92 21.02 -17.83
C ASP A 448 3.19 21.97 -19.00
N LEU A 449 2.11 22.40 -19.68
CA LEU A 449 2.18 23.25 -20.86
C LEU A 449 3.07 24.48 -20.63
N GLU A 450 4.07 24.61 -21.50
CA GLU A 450 5.07 25.67 -21.46
C GLU A 450 5.44 26.16 -22.87
N GLY A 451 6.36 27.13 -22.91
CA GLY A 451 7.01 27.58 -24.15
C GLY A 451 6.02 28.04 -25.21
N ARG A 452 6.29 27.66 -26.46
CA ARG A 452 5.45 28.05 -27.59
C ARG A 452 4.03 27.48 -27.53
N GLY A 453 3.86 26.29 -26.95
CA GLY A 453 2.52 25.70 -26.79
C GLY A 453 1.61 26.54 -25.90
N LEU A 454 2.17 27.11 -24.83
CA LEU A 454 1.45 28.06 -23.98
C LEU A 454 1.10 29.34 -24.73
N GLU A 455 2.04 29.90 -25.51
CA GLU A 455 1.80 31.11 -26.32
C GLU A 455 0.67 30.88 -27.33
N ASP A 456 0.71 29.77 -28.07
CA ASP A 456 -0.30 29.40 -29.07
C ASP A 456 -1.68 29.18 -28.42
N LEU A 457 -1.74 28.56 -27.24
CA LEU A 457 -2.98 28.39 -26.50
C LEU A 457 -3.58 29.73 -26.07
N LEU A 458 -2.76 30.65 -25.55
CA LEU A 458 -3.21 31.97 -25.09
C LEU A 458 -3.73 32.87 -26.21
N LEU A 459 -3.38 32.58 -27.47
CA LEU A 459 -3.92 33.27 -28.66
C LEU A 459 -5.31 32.75 -29.07
N GLN A 460 -5.75 31.60 -28.56
CA GLN A 460 -7.10 31.09 -28.77
C GLN A 460 -8.12 31.85 -27.92
N GLU A 461 -9.42 31.62 -28.16
CA GLU A 461 -10.47 32.23 -27.36
C GLU A 461 -10.31 31.90 -25.86
N PRO A 462 -10.50 32.87 -24.95
CA PRO A 462 -10.45 32.64 -23.51
C PRO A 462 -11.35 31.48 -23.08
N TYR A 463 -10.87 30.66 -22.13
CA TYR A 463 -11.62 29.51 -21.61
C TYR A 463 -11.92 29.68 -20.11
N PRO A 464 -13.07 30.29 -19.75
CA PRO A 464 -13.46 30.47 -18.35
C PRO A 464 -13.57 29.13 -17.60
N ALA A 465 -12.72 28.94 -16.58
CA ALA A 465 -12.67 27.73 -15.77
C ALA A 465 -13.21 28.00 -14.35
N THR A 466 -13.97 27.06 -13.80
CA THR A 466 -14.32 27.09 -12.37
C THR A 466 -13.14 26.62 -11.53
N VAL A 467 -12.47 25.54 -11.97
CA VAL A 467 -11.30 24.97 -11.33
C VAL A 467 -10.18 24.84 -12.35
N LEU A 468 -9.00 25.31 -11.99
CA LEU A 468 -7.78 25.25 -12.80
C LEU A 468 -6.72 24.43 -12.08
N LEU A 469 -6.11 23.47 -12.76
CA LEU A 469 -4.81 22.95 -12.36
C LEU A 469 -3.75 23.94 -12.86
N ALA A 470 -2.93 24.49 -11.97
CA ALA A 470 -1.85 25.38 -12.37
C ALA A 470 -0.85 24.62 -13.26
N PRO A 471 -0.50 25.14 -14.45
CA PRO A 471 0.49 24.50 -15.31
C PRO A 471 1.83 24.33 -14.60
N HIS A 472 2.54 23.26 -14.93
CA HIS A 472 3.95 23.04 -14.54
C HIS A 472 4.17 23.25 -13.04
N HIS A 473 3.31 22.60 -12.24
CA HIS A 473 3.30 22.66 -10.78
C HIS A 473 3.23 24.08 -10.17
N GLY A 474 2.69 25.07 -10.91
CA GLY A 474 2.64 26.47 -10.49
C GLY A 474 4.01 27.17 -10.53
N SER A 475 4.84 26.84 -11.52
CA SER A 475 6.09 27.55 -11.78
C SER A 475 5.84 29.01 -12.21
N PRO A 476 6.59 29.98 -11.67
CA PRO A 476 6.41 31.39 -12.04
C PRO A 476 6.99 31.71 -13.42
N ARG A 477 7.70 30.77 -14.07
CA ARG A 477 8.37 30.97 -15.36
C ARG A 477 7.41 30.94 -16.56
N TYR A 478 6.21 30.39 -16.40
CA TYR A 478 5.30 30.07 -17.52
C TYR A 478 4.01 30.89 -17.45
N ASP A 479 4.18 32.22 -17.48
CA ASP A 479 3.14 33.27 -17.46
C ASP A 479 1.84 32.96 -16.65
N PRO A 480 1.94 32.76 -15.32
CA PRO A 480 0.73 32.63 -14.49
C PRO A 480 -0.28 33.78 -14.64
N PRO A 481 0.14 35.07 -14.76
CA PRO A 481 -0.79 36.17 -15.01
C PRO A 481 -1.56 36.06 -16.33
N GLY A 482 -0.88 35.71 -17.43
CA GLY A 482 -1.52 35.49 -18.74
C GLY A 482 -2.52 34.34 -18.69
N PHE A 483 -2.12 33.21 -18.10
CA PHE A 483 -2.99 32.05 -17.96
C PHE A 483 -4.19 32.32 -17.05
N ALA A 484 -4.02 33.09 -15.97
CA ALA A 484 -5.12 33.53 -15.12
C ALA A 484 -6.09 34.46 -15.85
N ARG A 485 -5.61 35.37 -16.71
CA ARG A 485 -6.47 36.25 -17.53
C ARG A 485 -7.24 35.47 -18.60
N TRP A 486 -6.59 34.50 -19.23
CA TRP A 486 -7.20 33.68 -20.27
C TRP A 486 -8.24 32.70 -19.71
N SER A 487 -8.01 32.13 -18.53
CA SER A 487 -8.92 31.14 -17.92
C SER A 487 -9.87 31.70 -16.87
N THR A 488 -9.66 32.90 -16.34
CA THR A 488 -10.48 33.55 -15.30
C THR A 488 -10.93 32.60 -14.16
N PRO A 489 -9.99 31.88 -13.50
CA PRO A 489 -10.34 30.77 -12.62
C PRO A 489 -10.94 31.25 -11.29
N LYS A 490 -11.96 30.56 -10.77
CA LYS A 490 -12.43 30.77 -9.38
C LYS A 490 -11.54 30.08 -8.37
N HIS A 491 -11.11 28.86 -8.68
CA HIS A 491 -10.21 28.06 -7.85
C HIS A 491 -9.02 27.57 -8.66
N VAL A 492 -7.83 27.61 -8.04
CA VAL A 492 -6.59 27.09 -8.63
C VAL A 492 -5.98 26.05 -7.71
N VAL A 493 -5.61 24.90 -8.25
CA VAL A 493 -4.90 23.85 -7.53
C VAL A 493 -3.47 23.79 -8.02
N VAL A 494 -2.53 23.81 -7.07
CA VAL A 494 -1.10 23.65 -7.33
C VAL A 494 -0.67 22.28 -6.81
N SER A 495 -0.43 21.34 -7.73
CA SER A 495 0.11 20.03 -7.39
C SER A 495 1.63 20.13 -7.25
N SER A 496 2.16 19.98 -6.03
CA SER A 496 3.60 20.10 -5.77
C SER A 496 4.00 19.41 -4.47
N ALA A 497 5.30 19.14 -4.31
CA ALA A 497 5.88 18.67 -3.05
C ALA A 497 6.04 19.81 -2.03
N LEU A 498 6.08 19.46 -0.74
CA LEU A 498 6.27 20.41 0.35
C LEU A 498 7.61 21.16 0.18
N GLY A 499 7.55 22.49 0.16
CA GLY A 499 8.71 23.36 -0.03
C GLY A 499 9.02 23.75 -1.48
N VAL A 500 8.30 23.20 -2.48
CA VAL A 500 8.52 23.51 -3.91
C VAL A 500 7.50 24.51 -4.48
N SER A 501 6.35 24.71 -3.80
CA SER A 501 5.32 25.66 -4.27
C SER A 501 5.87 27.09 -4.35
N SER A 502 5.81 27.70 -5.54
CA SER A 502 6.25 29.08 -5.73
C SER A 502 5.22 30.05 -5.14
N SER A 503 5.64 30.87 -4.17
CA SER A 503 4.80 31.93 -3.61
C SER A 503 4.38 32.93 -4.70
N THR A 504 5.25 33.18 -5.68
CA THR A 504 5.00 34.14 -6.75
C THR A 504 3.87 33.74 -7.70
N ALA A 505 3.80 32.49 -8.16
CA ALA A 505 2.69 32.06 -9.02
C ALA A 505 1.35 32.08 -8.26
N ASN A 506 1.36 31.67 -6.99
CA ASN A 506 0.17 31.73 -6.13
C ASN A 506 -0.36 33.16 -6.01
N LEU A 507 0.53 34.13 -5.83
CA LEU A 507 0.16 35.55 -5.75
C LEU A 507 -0.46 36.05 -7.06
N SER A 508 0.03 35.61 -8.23
CA SER A 508 -0.54 35.98 -9.53
C SER A 508 -2.00 35.51 -9.67
N TYR A 509 -2.30 34.26 -9.29
CA TYR A 509 -3.67 33.75 -9.33
C TYR A 509 -4.58 34.41 -8.30
N GLN A 510 -4.06 34.70 -7.09
CA GLN A 510 -4.80 35.44 -6.07
C GLN A 510 -5.11 36.87 -6.50
N ALA A 511 -4.19 37.54 -7.18
CA ALA A 511 -4.39 38.88 -7.74
C ALA A 511 -5.48 38.89 -8.82
N ALA A 512 -5.67 37.77 -9.53
CA ALA A 512 -6.78 37.57 -10.47
C ALA A 512 -8.13 37.23 -9.78
N GLY A 513 -8.17 37.20 -8.45
CA GLY A 513 -9.38 36.90 -7.66
C GLY A 513 -9.61 35.42 -7.38
N ALA A 514 -8.67 34.53 -7.73
CA ALA A 514 -8.81 33.10 -7.55
C ALA A 514 -8.39 32.64 -6.14
N GLN A 515 -9.07 31.63 -5.62
CA GLN A 515 -8.64 30.95 -4.40
C GLN A 515 -7.66 29.82 -4.73
N VAL A 516 -6.44 29.90 -4.19
CA VAL A 516 -5.36 28.95 -4.48
C VAL A 516 -5.25 27.88 -3.39
N TYR A 517 -5.21 26.62 -3.81
CA TYR A 517 -5.02 25.45 -2.97
C TYR A 517 -3.73 24.72 -3.34
N SER A 518 -3.08 24.08 -2.37
CA SER A 518 -1.83 23.34 -2.58
C SER A 518 -1.96 21.92 -2.04
N THR A 519 -1.69 20.92 -2.88
CA THR A 519 -1.73 19.51 -2.46
C THR A 519 -0.67 19.20 -1.39
N ALA A 520 0.45 19.93 -1.38
CA ALA A 520 1.47 19.83 -0.34
C ALA A 520 0.94 20.17 1.06
N LYS A 521 0.08 21.20 1.16
CA LYS A 521 -0.43 21.69 2.45
C LYS A 521 -1.72 21.02 2.87
N SER A 522 -2.59 20.75 1.90
CA SER A 522 -3.98 20.33 2.12
C SER A 522 -4.21 18.84 1.84
N GLY A 523 -3.18 18.11 1.43
CA GLY A 523 -3.29 16.74 0.94
C GLY A 523 -4.17 16.65 -0.31
N ALA A 524 -5.02 15.63 -0.41
CA ALA A 524 -5.90 15.49 -1.57
C ALA A 524 -7.01 16.57 -1.53
N ILE A 525 -7.26 17.23 -2.66
CA ILE A 525 -8.26 18.30 -2.76
C ILE A 525 -9.36 17.85 -3.70
N THR A 526 -10.60 17.87 -3.24
CA THR A 526 -11.76 17.40 -4.00
C THR A 526 -12.72 18.53 -4.29
N PHE A 527 -13.07 18.69 -5.56
CA PHE A 527 -14.15 19.56 -6.01
C PHE A 527 -15.34 18.70 -6.41
N THR A 528 -16.50 18.98 -5.82
CA THR A 528 -17.78 18.35 -6.20
C THR A 528 -18.66 19.41 -6.85
N PHE A 529 -19.01 19.20 -8.11
CA PHE A 529 -19.80 20.14 -8.93
C PHE A 529 -21.30 19.87 -8.75
N SER A 530 -21.85 20.34 -7.62
CA SER A 530 -23.29 20.41 -7.35
C SER A 530 -23.82 21.83 -7.54
N GLU A 531 -25.07 22.04 -7.93
CA GLU A 531 -25.63 23.39 -7.99
C GLU A 531 -25.87 24.00 -6.58
N PRO A 532 -25.68 25.32 -6.38
CA PRO A 532 -25.21 26.33 -7.34
C PRO A 532 -23.67 26.53 -7.37
N ASP A 533 -22.92 26.00 -6.41
CA ASP A 533 -21.47 26.20 -6.25
C ASP A 533 -20.68 24.90 -6.07
N ALA A 534 -19.43 24.91 -6.54
CA ALA A 534 -18.51 23.79 -6.34
C ALA A 534 -18.13 23.69 -4.86
N ARG A 535 -18.38 22.54 -4.24
CA ARG A 535 -17.95 22.27 -2.87
C ARG A 535 -16.51 21.79 -2.87
N VAL A 536 -15.68 22.38 -2.01
CA VAL A 536 -14.27 22.01 -1.85
C VAL A 536 -14.07 21.26 -0.55
N GLU A 537 -13.49 20.07 -0.63
CA GLU A 537 -13.08 19.26 0.51
C GLU A 537 -11.57 19.03 0.45
N THR A 538 -10.85 19.36 1.52
CA THR A 538 -9.41 19.12 1.64
C THR A 538 -9.16 18.00 2.63
N PHE A 539 -8.38 17.00 2.24
CA PHE A 539 -8.00 15.89 3.10
C PHE A 539 -6.56 16.08 3.58
N CYS A 540 -6.38 16.71 4.74
CA CYS A 540 -5.09 16.72 5.42
C CYS A 540 -4.86 15.33 6.04
N PRO A 541 -3.78 14.61 5.71
CA PRO A 541 -3.46 13.33 6.34
C PRO A 541 -3.17 13.46 7.84
#